data_AF-A0A089QV46-F1
#
_entry.id   AF-A0A089QV46-F1
#
_cell.length_a   1.000
_cell.length_b   1.000
_cell.length_c   1.000
_cell.angle_alpha   90.00
_cell.angle_beta   90.00
_cell.angle_gamma   90.00
#
_symmetry.space_group_name_H-M   'P 1'
#
loop_
_entity.id
_entity.type
_entity.pdbx_description
1 polymer ?
#
loop_
_entity_poly.entity_id
_entity_poly.type
_entity_poly.pdbx_seq_one_letter_code
_entity_poly.pdbx_strand_id
1 'polypeptide(L)'
;MTHNIETLVNSFIPFLSSPLGILGFALVYVFWVSCLLPGSWLSMLSGFLYGTWLGSSVVFVGAFVGAHLTFYLGRTFLKEWAQNKVSNFPKVQIMEKAVKREGLKVILLTRLSPLFPFGLLNFTYGLSDVKVRDFTIGMIGILPGTILYCSLGSLALKVSNFGEVLSGRSDTSSFVWSLISIFSTILIVILVLRSARKINQDS
;
A
#
# COMPACT_ATOMS: atom_id res chain seq x y z
N MET A 1 16.32 14.58 -30.88
CA MET A 1 15.57 13.43 -30.30
C MET A 1 14.99 13.72 -28.91
N THR A 2 15.60 14.62 -28.11
CA THR A 2 15.11 15.04 -26.77
C THR A 2 13.83 15.87 -26.79
N HIS A 3 13.59 16.66 -27.84
CA HIS A 3 12.44 17.57 -27.92
C HIS A 3 11.07 16.87 -28.02
N ASN A 4 11.02 15.65 -28.56
CA ASN A 4 9.79 14.83 -28.64
C ASN A 4 9.42 14.18 -27.30
N ILE A 5 10.41 13.92 -26.43
CA ILE A 5 10.15 13.28 -25.13
C ILE A 5 9.57 14.31 -24.17
N GLU A 6 10.12 15.53 -24.13
CA GLU A 6 9.59 16.60 -23.28
C GLU A 6 8.17 17.04 -23.69
N THR A 7 7.87 17.08 -24.98
CA THR A 7 6.51 17.39 -25.47
C THR A 7 5.51 16.26 -25.19
N LEU A 8 5.91 14.99 -25.29
CA LEU A 8 5.10 13.85 -24.86
C LEU A 8 4.83 13.91 -23.36
N VAL A 9 5.85 14.14 -22.53
CA VAL A 9 5.73 14.24 -21.07
C VAL A 9 4.83 15.40 -20.67
N ASN A 10 5.01 16.59 -21.27
CA ASN A 10 4.21 17.77 -20.97
C ASN A 10 2.75 17.67 -21.45
N SER A 11 2.46 16.79 -22.40
CA SER A 11 1.09 16.49 -22.85
C SER A 11 0.44 15.38 -22.00
N PHE A 12 1.22 14.41 -21.53
CA PHE A 12 0.74 13.27 -20.73
C PHE A 12 0.49 13.62 -19.27
N ILE A 13 1.31 14.48 -18.66
CA ILE A 13 1.14 14.88 -17.26
C ILE A 13 -0.24 15.53 -16.99
N PRO A 14 -0.70 16.54 -17.75
CA PRO A 14 -2.03 17.10 -17.53
C PRO A 14 -3.17 16.11 -17.82
N PHE A 15 -2.98 15.16 -18.73
CA PHE A 15 -3.93 14.06 -18.94
C PHE A 15 -3.97 13.09 -17.76
N LEU A 16 -2.82 12.75 -17.17
CA LEU A 16 -2.69 11.92 -15.97
C LEU A 16 -3.33 12.58 -14.74
N SER A 17 -3.26 13.90 -14.64
CA SER A 17 -3.92 14.70 -13.60
C SER A 17 -5.44 14.83 -13.78
N SER A 18 -5.98 14.44 -14.93
CA SER A 18 -7.43 14.40 -15.14
C SER A 18 -8.10 13.30 -14.30
N PRO A 19 -9.41 13.40 -14.00
CA PRO A 19 -10.14 12.33 -13.32
C PRO A 19 -10.03 10.96 -14.02
N LEU A 20 -9.96 10.95 -15.36
CA LEU A 20 -9.74 9.73 -16.15
C LEU A 20 -8.34 9.16 -15.97
N GLY A 21 -7.31 10.02 -15.90
CA GLY A 21 -5.93 9.62 -15.65
C GLY A 21 -5.75 8.98 -14.28
N ILE A 22 -6.36 9.58 -13.25
CA ILE A 22 -6.38 9.03 -11.88
C ILE A 22 -7.06 7.66 -11.84
N LEU A 23 -8.20 7.53 -12.52
CA LEU A 23 -8.93 6.26 -12.61
C LEU A 23 -8.09 5.19 -13.33
N GLY A 24 -7.45 5.55 -14.44
CA GLY A 24 -6.55 4.67 -15.18
C GLY A 24 -5.37 4.20 -14.32
N PHE A 25 -4.75 5.12 -13.56
CA PHE A 25 -3.67 4.77 -12.63
C PHE A 25 -4.16 3.79 -11.54
N ALA A 26 -5.34 4.03 -10.96
CA ALA A 26 -5.93 3.14 -9.97
C ALA A 26 -6.16 1.72 -10.54
N LEU A 27 -6.64 1.61 -11.79
CA LEU A 27 -6.83 0.33 -12.46
C LEU A 27 -5.51 -0.40 -12.72
N VAL A 28 -4.48 0.32 -13.15
CA VAL A 28 -3.12 -0.22 -13.29
C VAL A 28 -2.60 -0.70 -11.93
N TYR A 29 -2.85 0.05 -10.86
CA TYR A 29 -2.47 -0.35 -9.51
C TYR A 29 -3.18 -1.64 -9.06
N VAL A 30 -4.49 -1.75 -9.33
CA VAL A 30 -5.27 -2.98 -9.06
C VAL A 30 -4.62 -4.17 -9.77
N PHE A 31 -4.34 -4.05 -11.06
CA PHE A 31 -3.69 -5.10 -11.84
C PHE A 31 -2.31 -5.44 -11.29
N TRP A 32 -1.51 -4.43 -10.95
CA TRP A 32 -0.17 -4.59 -10.39
C TRP A 32 -0.17 -5.39 -9.08
N VAL A 33 -1.11 -5.07 -8.18
CA VAL A 33 -1.30 -5.81 -6.92
C VAL A 33 -1.77 -7.23 -7.18
N SER A 34 -2.67 -7.43 -8.15
CA SER A 34 -3.13 -8.77 -8.53
C SER A 34 -2.02 -9.64 -9.13
N CYS A 35 -1.05 -9.03 -9.82
CA CYS A 35 0.17 -9.69 -10.29
C CYS A 35 1.23 -9.95 -9.19
N LEU A 36 0.90 -9.69 -7.92
CA LEU A 36 1.79 -9.89 -6.76
C LEU A 36 3.08 -9.05 -6.79
N LEU A 37 3.09 -7.97 -7.56
CA LEU A 37 4.27 -7.12 -7.74
C LEU A 37 4.49 -6.18 -6.53
N PRO A 38 5.72 -5.68 -6.30
CA PRO A 38 6.00 -4.77 -5.20
C PRO A 38 5.22 -3.45 -5.34
N GLY A 39 4.32 -3.17 -4.39
CA GLY A 39 3.49 -1.95 -4.41
C GLY A 39 4.25 -0.65 -4.09
N SER A 40 5.47 -0.74 -3.56
CA SER A 40 6.29 0.43 -3.19
C SER A 40 6.63 1.32 -4.40
N TRP A 41 6.88 0.71 -5.55
CA TRP A 41 7.25 1.42 -6.78
C TRP A 41 6.11 2.30 -7.28
N LEU A 42 4.92 1.73 -7.46
CA LEU A 42 3.74 2.50 -7.87
C LEU A 42 3.28 3.48 -6.79
N SER A 43 3.49 3.19 -5.50
CA SER A 43 3.17 4.13 -4.43
C SER A 43 4.04 5.38 -4.50
N MET A 44 5.35 5.22 -4.70
CA MET A 44 6.26 6.36 -4.92
C MET A 44 5.91 7.11 -6.21
N LEU A 45 5.60 6.40 -7.30
CA LEU A 45 5.17 7.03 -8.55
C LEU A 45 3.88 7.83 -8.38
N SER A 46 2.90 7.29 -7.64
CA SER A 46 1.65 8.00 -7.32
C SER A 46 1.92 9.28 -6.55
N GLY A 47 2.80 9.23 -5.54
CA GLY A 47 3.22 10.40 -4.79
C GLY A 47 3.96 11.45 -5.62
N PHE A 48 4.75 11.00 -6.59
CA PHE A 48 5.43 11.86 -7.55
C PHE A 48 4.44 12.58 -8.48
N LEU A 49 3.43 11.87 -8.98
CA LEU A 49 2.45 12.41 -9.94
C LEU A 49 1.35 13.25 -9.28
N TYR A 50 0.85 12.82 -8.12
CA TYR A 50 -0.38 13.35 -7.50
C TYR A 50 -0.13 14.00 -6.14
N GLY A 51 1.11 14.01 -5.66
CA GLY A 51 1.47 14.48 -4.33
C GLY A 51 1.11 13.49 -3.21
N THR A 52 1.48 13.84 -1.99
CA THR A 52 1.33 12.94 -0.82
C THR A 52 -0.11 12.48 -0.59
N TRP A 53 -1.05 13.42 -0.42
CA TRP A 53 -2.40 13.09 0.05
C TRP A 53 -3.24 12.43 -1.02
N LEU A 54 -3.35 13.08 -2.20
CA LEU A 54 -4.15 12.56 -3.30
C LEU A 54 -3.54 11.26 -3.84
N GLY A 55 -2.21 11.19 -3.98
CA GLY A 55 -1.51 9.97 -4.36
C GLY A 55 -1.73 8.81 -3.38
N SER A 56 -1.76 9.10 -2.07
CA SER A 56 -2.06 8.10 -1.04
C SER A 56 -3.49 7.60 -1.12
N SER A 57 -4.47 8.48 -1.35
CA SER A 57 -5.88 8.10 -1.50
C SER A 57 -6.08 7.20 -2.71
N VAL A 58 -5.47 7.54 -3.85
CA VAL A 58 -5.54 6.74 -5.08
C VAL A 58 -4.93 5.36 -4.87
N VAL A 59 -3.73 5.31 -4.25
CA VAL A 59 -3.06 4.05 -3.92
C VAL A 59 -3.88 3.22 -2.94
N PHE A 60 -4.48 3.84 -1.92
CA PHE A 60 -5.28 3.12 -0.94
C PHE A 60 -6.50 2.48 -1.57
N VAL A 61 -7.23 3.20 -2.43
CA VAL A 61 -8.41 2.64 -3.14
C VAL A 61 -7.99 1.53 -4.10
N GLY A 62 -6.94 1.75 -4.90
CA GLY A 62 -6.41 0.72 -5.81
C GLY A 62 -5.93 -0.53 -5.06
N ALA A 63 -5.19 -0.33 -3.96
CA ALA A 63 -4.74 -1.40 -3.08
C ALA A 63 -5.92 -2.14 -2.43
N PHE A 64 -6.96 -1.43 -2.03
CA PHE A 64 -8.16 -2.01 -1.44
C PHE A 64 -8.86 -2.94 -2.42
N VAL A 65 -9.13 -2.46 -3.63
CA VAL A 65 -9.81 -3.24 -4.67
C VAL A 65 -8.95 -4.43 -5.11
N GLY A 66 -7.66 -4.20 -5.42
CA GLY A 66 -6.74 -5.27 -5.84
C GLY A 66 -6.52 -6.32 -4.76
N ALA A 67 -6.39 -5.92 -3.50
CA ALA A 67 -6.22 -6.85 -2.38
C ALA A 67 -7.48 -7.71 -2.16
N HIS A 68 -8.68 -7.12 -2.26
CA HIS A 68 -9.92 -7.90 -2.17
C HIS A 68 -10.04 -8.87 -3.33
N LEU A 69 -9.70 -8.46 -4.56
CA LEU A 69 -9.72 -9.35 -5.73
C LEU A 69 -8.82 -10.57 -5.51
N THR A 70 -7.55 -10.35 -5.13
CA THR A 70 -6.60 -11.44 -4.85
C THR A 70 -7.05 -12.32 -3.68
N PHE A 71 -7.61 -11.71 -2.62
CA PHE A 71 -8.14 -12.43 -1.47
C PHE A 71 -9.32 -13.34 -1.86
N TYR A 72 -10.28 -12.83 -2.64
CA TYR A 72 -11.42 -13.60 -3.10
C TYR A 72 -11.00 -14.69 -4.08
N LEU A 73 -10.08 -14.40 -5.00
CA LEU A 73 -9.50 -15.40 -5.91
C LEU A 73 -8.89 -16.58 -5.14
N GLY A 74 -8.10 -16.30 -4.10
CA GLY A 74 -7.57 -17.36 -3.23
C GLY A 74 -8.68 -18.12 -2.49
N ARG A 75 -9.70 -17.40 -1.99
CA ARG A 75 -10.77 -17.96 -1.17
C ARG A 75 -11.77 -18.82 -1.94
N THR A 76 -12.06 -18.53 -3.20
CA THR A 76 -13.07 -19.28 -3.97
C THR A 76 -12.42 -20.35 -4.85
N PHE A 77 -11.34 -20.03 -5.56
CA PHE A 77 -10.78 -20.96 -6.55
C PHE A 77 -9.80 -21.98 -5.94
N LEU A 78 -9.05 -21.60 -4.90
CA LEU A 78 -8.00 -22.47 -4.35
C LEU A 78 -8.28 -22.99 -2.95
N LYS A 79 -9.24 -22.40 -2.23
CA LYS A 79 -9.57 -22.84 -0.88
C LYS A 79 -10.16 -24.26 -0.87
N GLU A 80 -11.04 -24.60 -1.81
CA GLU A 80 -11.59 -25.96 -1.90
C GLU A 80 -10.50 -26.98 -2.21
N TRP A 81 -9.56 -26.66 -3.11
CA TRP A 81 -8.39 -27.50 -3.39
C TRP A 81 -7.50 -27.69 -2.16
N ALA A 82 -7.21 -26.60 -1.43
CA ALA A 82 -6.38 -26.64 -0.23
C ALA A 82 -7.09 -27.39 0.93
N GLN A 83 -8.38 -27.16 1.14
CA GLN A 83 -9.16 -27.83 2.18
C GLN A 83 -9.31 -29.32 1.89
N ASN A 84 -9.55 -29.72 0.64
CA ASN A 84 -9.62 -31.14 0.27
C ASN A 84 -8.29 -31.87 0.49
N LYS A 85 -7.16 -31.17 0.39
CA LYS A 85 -5.82 -31.76 0.59
C LYS A 85 -5.42 -31.84 2.06
N VAL A 86 -5.98 -30.97 2.91
CA VAL A 86 -5.54 -30.77 4.29
C VAL A 86 -6.58 -31.22 5.33
N SER A 87 -7.82 -31.52 4.90
CA SER A 87 -8.92 -32.04 5.74
C SER A 87 -8.57 -33.30 6.55
N ASN A 88 -7.57 -34.07 6.12
CA ASN A 88 -7.10 -35.28 6.81
C ASN A 88 -6.16 -35.00 8.00
N PHE A 89 -5.81 -33.75 8.31
CA PHE A 89 -4.86 -33.42 9.38
C PHE A 89 -5.52 -32.65 10.54
N PRO A 90 -5.73 -33.28 11.71
CA PRO A 90 -6.38 -32.67 12.88
C PRO A 90 -5.67 -31.41 13.40
N LYS A 91 -4.34 -31.31 13.22
CA LYS A 91 -3.54 -30.15 13.63
C LYS A 91 -3.93 -28.88 12.87
N VAL A 92 -4.40 -29.00 11.63
CA VAL A 92 -4.78 -27.85 10.81
C VAL A 92 -6.09 -27.24 11.29
N GLN A 93 -7.04 -28.05 11.74
CA GLN A 93 -8.32 -27.57 12.28
C GLN A 93 -8.16 -26.77 13.60
N ILE A 94 -7.17 -27.13 14.43
CA ILE A 94 -6.83 -26.39 15.65
C ILE A 94 -6.20 -25.04 15.29
N MET A 95 -5.34 -25.02 14.28
CA MET A 95 -4.70 -23.81 13.76
C MET A 95 -5.72 -22.86 13.09
N GLU A 96 -6.70 -23.41 12.35
CA GLU A 96 -7.83 -22.67 11.79
C GLU A 96 -8.64 -21.96 12.89
N LYS A 97 -8.92 -22.64 14.03
CA LYS A 97 -9.63 -22.03 15.17
C LYS A 97 -8.83 -20.90 15.85
N ALA A 98 -7.51 -21.03 15.94
CA ALA A 98 -6.64 -19.98 16.50
C ALA A 98 -6.59 -18.74 15.60
N VAL A 99 -6.41 -18.92 14.30
CA VAL A 99 -6.45 -17.83 13.29
C VAL A 99 -7.82 -17.12 13.28
N LYS A 100 -8.91 -17.86 13.54
CA LYS A 100 -10.27 -17.31 13.64
C LYS A 100 -10.48 -16.35 14.82
N ARG A 101 -9.67 -16.45 15.89
CA ARG A 101 -9.80 -15.63 17.10
C ARG A 101 -9.00 -14.33 17.03
N GLU A 102 -7.83 -14.33 16.39
CA GLU A 102 -6.94 -13.15 16.34
C GLU A 102 -6.57 -12.68 14.92
N GLY A 103 -7.36 -13.05 13.90
CA GLY A 103 -7.08 -12.73 12.50
C GLY A 103 -6.78 -11.25 12.22
N LEU A 104 -7.50 -10.32 12.86
CA LEU A 104 -7.26 -8.88 12.72
C LEU A 104 -5.86 -8.47 13.23
N LYS A 105 -5.44 -8.96 14.41
CA LYS A 105 -4.11 -8.66 14.95
C LYS A 105 -3.02 -9.19 14.03
N VAL A 106 -3.18 -10.42 13.54
CA VAL A 106 -2.23 -11.04 12.60
C VAL A 106 -2.10 -10.19 11.34
N ILE A 107 -3.21 -9.77 10.73
CA ILE A 107 -3.21 -8.93 9.52
C ILE A 107 -2.56 -7.56 9.76
N LEU A 108 -2.84 -6.93 10.90
CA LEU A 108 -2.24 -5.64 11.23
C LEU A 108 -0.73 -5.78 11.43
N LEU A 109 -0.28 -6.73 12.25
CA LEU A 109 1.15 -6.94 12.56
C LEU A 109 1.97 -7.25 11.30
N THR A 110 1.45 -8.12 10.45
CA THR A 110 2.10 -8.51 9.18
C THR A 110 2.12 -7.38 8.15
N ARG A 111 1.10 -6.53 8.09
CA ARG A 111 1.08 -5.35 7.19
C ARG A 111 1.96 -4.22 7.66
N LEU A 112 2.12 -4.09 8.97
CA LEU A 112 3.06 -3.15 9.59
C LEU A 112 4.50 -3.66 9.54
N SER A 113 4.67 -4.97 9.42
CA SER A 113 5.96 -5.59 9.19
C SER A 113 6.36 -5.48 7.71
N PRO A 114 7.52 -4.90 7.39
CA PRO A 114 8.00 -4.82 6.00
C PRO A 114 8.53 -6.16 5.47
N LEU A 115 8.47 -7.24 6.27
CA LEU A 115 9.09 -8.53 5.95
C LEU A 115 8.38 -9.28 4.83
N PHE A 116 7.09 -9.01 4.57
CA PHE A 116 6.29 -9.81 3.64
C PHE A 116 5.75 -8.98 2.47
N PRO A 117 5.85 -9.48 1.23
CA PRO A 117 5.33 -8.78 0.07
C PRO A 117 3.80 -8.71 0.09
N PHE A 118 3.26 -7.53 -0.21
CA PHE A 118 1.84 -7.20 -0.09
C PHE A 118 0.93 -8.18 -0.86
N GLY A 119 1.29 -8.50 -2.11
CA GLY A 119 0.53 -9.44 -2.92
C GLY A 119 0.42 -10.82 -2.28
N LEU A 120 1.55 -11.37 -1.82
CA LEU A 120 1.60 -12.70 -1.22
C LEU A 120 0.77 -12.78 0.06
N LEU A 121 0.79 -11.73 0.88
CA LEU A 121 -0.05 -11.64 2.08
C LEU A 121 -1.53 -11.71 1.71
N ASN A 122 -1.99 -10.92 0.72
CA ASN A 122 -3.39 -10.90 0.29
C ASN A 122 -3.86 -12.27 -0.18
N PHE A 123 -3.03 -12.97 -0.95
CA PHE A 123 -3.30 -14.32 -1.41
C PHE A 123 -3.33 -15.33 -0.26
N THR A 124 -2.34 -15.29 0.62
CA THR A 124 -2.25 -16.16 1.81
C THR A 124 -3.46 -15.99 2.73
N TYR A 125 -3.95 -14.77 2.91
CA TYR A 125 -5.17 -14.50 3.67
C TYR A 125 -6.42 -15.07 3.01
N GLY A 126 -6.49 -15.05 1.68
CA GLY A 126 -7.58 -15.67 0.91
C GLY A 126 -7.64 -17.19 1.09
N LEU A 127 -6.48 -17.84 1.14
CA LEU A 127 -6.36 -19.28 1.43
C LEU A 127 -6.64 -19.63 2.90
N SER A 128 -6.52 -18.65 3.79
CA SER A 128 -6.70 -18.84 5.24
C SER A 128 -8.16 -18.69 5.67
N ASP A 129 -8.45 -19.07 6.91
CA ASP A 129 -9.79 -18.98 7.51
C ASP A 129 -10.12 -17.60 8.12
N VAL A 130 -9.40 -16.57 7.68
CA VAL A 130 -9.57 -15.18 8.08
C VAL A 130 -10.96 -14.68 7.66
N LYS A 131 -11.63 -13.92 8.53
CA LYS A 131 -12.91 -13.28 8.22
C LYS A 131 -12.69 -12.10 7.27
N VAL A 132 -13.53 -11.96 6.25
CA VAL A 132 -13.48 -10.83 5.31
C VAL A 132 -13.50 -9.50 6.07
N ARG A 133 -14.34 -9.39 7.11
CA ARG A 133 -14.40 -8.21 7.97
C ARG A 133 -13.04 -7.85 8.58
N ASP A 134 -12.32 -8.83 9.11
CA ASP A 134 -11.03 -8.60 9.76
C ASP A 134 -9.96 -8.19 8.72
N PHE A 135 -10.03 -8.77 7.51
CA PHE A 135 -9.21 -8.35 6.37
C PHE A 135 -9.50 -6.91 5.93
N THR A 136 -10.78 -6.54 5.77
CA THR A 136 -11.21 -5.20 5.37
C THR A 136 -10.79 -4.16 6.40
N ILE A 137 -10.98 -4.41 7.70
CA ILE A 137 -10.52 -3.50 8.77
C ILE A 137 -8.99 -3.43 8.78
N GLY A 138 -8.32 -4.57 8.58
CA GLY A 138 -6.85 -4.66 8.50
C GLY A 138 -6.24 -3.86 7.35
N MET A 139 -7.00 -3.46 6.33
CA MET A 139 -6.53 -2.56 5.27
C MET A 139 -6.08 -1.21 5.83
N ILE A 140 -6.61 -0.74 6.95
CA ILE A 140 -6.18 0.51 7.60
C ILE A 140 -4.67 0.44 7.94
N GLY A 141 -4.14 -0.76 8.21
CA GLY A 141 -2.73 -0.96 8.52
C GLY A 141 -1.75 -0.60 7.40
N ILE A 142 -2.20 -0.47 6.14
CA ILE A 142 -1.31 -0.05 5.03
C ILE A 142 -1.20 1.47 4.88
N LEU A 143 -2.07 2.25 5.54
CA LEU A 143 -2.09 3.71 5.40
C LEU A 143 -0.76 4.36 5.79
N PRO A 144 -0.12 4.06 6.94
CA PRO A 144 1.14 4.69 7.31
C PRO A 144 2.24 4.44 6.27
N GLY A 145 2.38 3.19 5.80
CA GLY A 145 3.35 2.85 4.76
C GLY A 145 3.05 3.54 3.44
N THR A 146 1.77 3.58 3.05
CA THR A 146 1.32 4.22 1.80
C THR A 146 1.65 5.72 1.80
N ILE A 147 1.32 6.41 2.90
CA ILE A 147 1.60 7.85 3.05
C ILE A 147 3.10 8.11 3.03
N LEU A 148 3.91 7.21 3.63
CA LEU A 148 5.37 7.34 3.62
C LEU A 148 5.91 7.26 2.19
N TYR A 149 5.57 6.22 1.45
CA TYR A 149 6.05 6.03 0.08
C TYR A 149 5.56 7.15 -0.86
N CYS A 150 4.30 7.58 -0.73
CA CYS A 150 3.79 8.70 -1.52
C CYS A 150 4.48 10.03 -1.14
N SER A 151 4.77 10.24 0.14
CA SER A 151 5.51 11.42 0.59
C SER A 151 6.93 11.45 0.04
N LEU A 152 7.61 10.30 0.03
CA LEU A 152 8.95 10.16 -0.56
C LEU A 152 8.94 10.46 -2.06
N GLY A 153 7.94 9.96 -2.78
CA GLY A 153 7.74 10.28 -4.20
C GLY A 153 7.50 11.78 -4.44
N SER A 154 6.66 12.41 -3.63
CA SER A 154 6.39 13.85 -3.72
C SER A 154 7.61 14.70 -3.38
N LEU A 155 8.44 14.26 -2.43
CA LEU A 155 9.66 14.96 -2.07
C LEU A 155 10.71 14.92 -3.18
N ALA A 156 10.81 13.82 -3.94
CA ALA A 156 11.73 13.72 -5.07
C ALA A 156 11.52 14.85 -6.11
N LEU A 157 10.25 15.17 -6.43
CA LEU A 157 9.89 16.27 -7.32
C LEU A 157 10.22 17.65 -6.72
N LYS A 158 10.10 17.80 -5.40
CA LYS A 158 10.38 19.08 -4.73
C LYS A 158 11.88 19.35 -4.59
N VAL A 159 12.68 18.29 -4.41
CA VAL A 159 14.14 18.38 -4.34
C VAL A 159 14.74 18.74 -5.70
N SER A 160 14.19 18.27 -6.82
CA SER A 160 14.65 18.70 -8.15
C SER A 160 14.41 20.19 -8.40
N ASN A 161 13.37 20.77 -7.77
CA ASN A 161 13.02 22.18 -7.91
C ASN A 161 13.58 23.04 -6.75
N PHE A 162 14.50 22.50 -5.95
CA PHE A 162 15.07 23.17 -4.79
C PHE A 162 15.77 24.51 -5.13
N GLY A 163 16.34 24.62 -6.34
CA GLY A 163 16.90 25.86 -6.86
C GLY A 163 15.86 26.98 -7.04
N GLU A 164 14.61 26.65 -7.38
CA GLU A 164 13.51 27.61 -7.51
C GLU A 164 12.99 28.07 -6.13
N VAL A 165 13.03 27.17 -5.13
CA VAL A 165 12.71 27.48 -3.73
C VAL A 165 13.68 28.51 -3.15
N LEU A 166 14.99 28.34 -3.40
CA LEU A 166 16.02 29.29 -3.00
C LEU A 166 15.90 30.64 -3.74
N SER A 167 15.36 30.63 -4.96
CA SER A 167 15.12 31.85 -5.74
C SER A 167 13.90 32.67 -5.27
N GLY A 168 13.18 32.20 -4.23
CA GLY A 168 12.01 32.90 -3.67
C GLY A 168 10.77 32.88 -4.57
N ARG A 169 10.79 32.11 -5.67
CA ARG A 169 9.69 32.01 -6.65
C ARG A 169 8.66 30.94 -6.32
N SER A 170 8.99 29.99 -5.44
CA SER A 170 8.05 28.93 -5.05
C SER A 170 7.51 29.13 -3.64
N ASP A 171 6.30 28.64 -3.43
CA ASP A 171 5.57 28.68 -2.17
C ASP A 171 6.24 27.78 -1.10
N THR A 172 7.17 28.35 -0.32
CA THR A 172 7.94 27.69 0.77
C THR A 172 7.05 26.87 1.71
N SER A 173 5.80 27.28 1.89
CA SER A 173 4.76 26.57 2.63
C SER A 173 4.60 25.11 2.17
N SER A 174 4.55 24.87 0.87
CA SER A 174 4.34 23.53 0.29
C SER A 174 5.52 22.59 0.54
N PHE A 175 6.74 23.11 0.66
CA PHE A 175 7.91 22.31 1.00
C PHE A 175 7.89 21.89 2.49
N VAL A 176 7.57 22.84 3.38
CA VAL A 176 7.44 22.61 4.82
C VAL A 176 6.37 21.56 5.12
N TRP A 177 5.21 21.62 4.45
CA TRP A 177 4.14 20.61 4.62
C TRP A 177 4.56 19.19 4.25
N SER A 178 5.43 19.02 3.24
CA SER A 178 5.98 17.70 2.90
C SER A 178 6.99 17.18 3.92
N LEU A 179 7.82 18.07 4.49
CA LEU A 179 8.71 17.67 5.58
C LEU A 179 7.92 17.24 6.82
N ILE A 180 6.87 17.99 7.16
CA ILE A 180 5.95 17.65 8.25
C ILE A 180 5.28 16.29 7.99
N SER A 181 4.81 16.02 6.77
CA SER A 181 4.15 14.74 6.46
C SER A 181 5.10 13.55 6.57
N ILE A 182 6.35 13.70 6.12
CA ILE A 182 7.38 12.66 6.24
C ILE A 182 7.72 12.43 7.71
N PHE A 183 7.98 13.50 8.47
CA PHE A 183 8.33 13.39 9.88
C PHE A 183 7.21 12.75 10.70
N SER A 184 5.96 13.21 10.48
CA SER A 184 4.76 12.63 11.09
C SER A 184 4.62 11.14 10.75
N THR A 185 4.81 10.77 9.49
CA THR A 185 4.66 9.38 9.06
C THR A 185 5.77 8.48 9.60
N ILE A 186 7.03 8.96 9.60
CA ILE A 186 8.15 8.24 10.22
C ILE A 186 7.88 8.01 11.71
N LEU A 187 7.38 9.04 12.41
CA LEU A 187 7.03 8.91 13.82
C LEU A 187 5.93 7.86 14.03
N ILE A 188 4.86 7.89 13.23
CA ILE A 188 3.78 6.89 13.29
C ILE A 188 4.33 5.49 13.03
N VAL A 189 5.14 5.30 11.97
CA VAL A 189 5.74 4.01 11.64
C VAL A 189 6.62 3.51 12.79
N ILE A 190 7.45 4.37 13.38
CA ILE A 190 8.30 4.01 14.53
C ILE A 190 7.46 3.64 15.75
N LEU A 191 6.43 4.43 16.09
CA LEU A 191 5.55 4.17 17.23
C LEU A 191 4.82 2.84 17.05
N VAL A 192 4.32 2.59 15.85
CA VAL A 192 3.61 1.35 15.52
C VAL A 192 4.55 0.14 15.55
N LEU A 193 5.76 0.26 15.01
CA LEU A 193 6.79 -0.78 15.09
C LEU A 193 7.21 -1.05 16.56
N ARG A 194 7.32 0.00 17.39
CA ARG A 194 7.61 -0.13 18.82
C ARG A 194 6.50 -0.84 19.57
N SER A 195 5.23 -0.48 19.32
CA SER A 195 4.08 -1.16 19.93
C SER A 195 4.00 -2.62 19.50
N ALA A 196 4.28 -2.92 18.22
CA ALA A 196 4.34 -4.31 17.73
C ALA A 196 5.45 -5.14 18.41
N ARG A 197 6.63 -4.55 18.64
CA ARG A 197 7.73 -5.22 19.37
C ARG A 197 7.39 -5.48 20.83
N LYS A 198 6.69 -4.55 21.49
CA LYS A 198 6.34 -4.66 22.91
C LYS A 198 5.38 -5.83 23.18
N ILE A 199 4.41 -6.06 22.29
CA ILE A 199 3.46 -7.18 22.39
C ILE A 199 4.16 -8.54 22.28
N ASN A 200 5.23 -8.65 21.48
CA ASN A 200 6.02 -9.87 21.35
C ASN A 200 6.93 -10.17 22.56
N GLN A 201 7.15 -9.21 23.47
CA GLN A 201 7.96 -9.40 24.68
C GLN A 201 7.12 -9.77 25.91
N ASP A 202 5.81 -9.53 25.87
CA ASP A 202 4.87 -9.81 26.98
C ASP A 202 4.07 -11.13 26.79
N SER A 203 4.39 -11.94 25.77
CA SER A 203 3.78 -13.27 25.49
C SER A 203 4.81 -14.39 25.58
#